data_AF-A0A0L0G6J2-F1
#
_entry.id   AF-A0A0L0G6J2-F1
#
_cell.length_a   1.000
_cell.length_b   1.000
_cell.length_c   1.000
_cell.angle_alpha   90.00
_cell.angle_beta   90.00
_cell.angle_gamma   90.00
#
_symmetry.space_group_name_H-M   'P 1'
#
loop_
_entity.id
_entity.type
_entity.pdbx_description
1 polymer ?
#
loop_
_entity_poly.entity_id
_entity_poly.type
_entity_poly.pdbx_seq_one_letter_code
_entity_poly.pdbx_strand_id
1 'polypeptide(L)'
;MLAFCRLSACIVSVRAQHNIYDQAWYNGLSATAQSQYDHLAEDITQKKTEDHYSGFGPIFVRAAFHASGTYHKRTNTSELNGGNFRHRTEMEHSSNNCLDTATAELEKLALKNQVSFADTVAIAASLGLQEM
;
A
#
# COMPACT_ATOMS: atom_id res chain seq x y z
N MET A 1 -16.66 31.26 46.65
CA MET A 1 -16.68 31.57 45.21
C MET A 1 -15.39 31.01 44.61
N LEU A 2 -15.41 29.75 44.18
CA LEU A 2 -14.25 29.04 43.62
C LEU A 2 -14.61 28.66 42.19
N ALA A 3 -14.04 29.37 41.22
CA ALA A 3 -14.24 29.11 39.80
C ALA A 3 -13.39 27.89 39.41
N PHE A 4 -14.06 26.75 39.19
CA PHE A 4 -13.45 25.61 38.49
C PHE A 4 -13.30 25.99 37.02
N CYS A 5 -12.07 26.30 36.62
CA CYS A 5 -11.67 26.40 35.22
C CYS A 5 -11.79 25.01 34.59
N ARG A 6 -12.86 24.76 33.82
CA ARG A 6 -12.95 23.57 32.98
C ARG A 6 -11.97 23.73 31.83
N LEU A 7 -10.79 23.12 31.95
CA LEU A 7 -10.03 22.71 30.78
C LEU A 7 -10.86 21.67 30.04
N SER A 8 -11.73 22.14 29.15
CA SER A 8 -12.26 21.28 28.09
C SER A 8 -11.06 20.96 27.22
N ALA A 9 -10.52 19.76 27.38
CA ALA A 9 -9.55 19.21 26.44
C ALA A 9 -10.11 19.41 25.04
N CYS A 10 -9.45 20.25 24.23
CA CYS A 10 -9.55 20.13 22.79
C CYS A 10 -9.04 18.72 22.50
N ILE A 11 -9.96 17.77 22.46
CA ILE A 11 -9.77 16.53 21.72
C ILE A 11 -9.58 17.03 20.31
N VAL A 12 -8.31 17.21 19.92
CA VAL A 12 -7.93 17.10 18.53
C VAL A 12 -8.47 15.74 18.16
N SER A 13 -9.60 15.71 17.48
CA SER A 13 -10.01 14.56 16.71
C SER A 13 -8.84 14.38 15.75
N VAL A 14 -7.88 13.55 16.16
CA VAL A 14 -6.98 12.89 15.22
C VAL A 14 -7.97 12.26 14.27
N ARG A 15 -8.16 12.89 13.10
CA ARG A 15 -9.01 12.37 12.03
C ARG A 15 -8.78 10.87 12.04
N ALA A 16 -9.85 10.10 12.23
CA ALA A 16 -9.81 8.64 12.22
C ALA A 16 -8.73 8.22 11.24
N GLN A 17 -7.68 7.57 11.76
CA GLN A 17 -6.51 7.19 10.99
C GLN A 17 -7.06 6.51 9.73
N HIS A 18 -6.84 7.11 8.55
CA HIS A 18 -7.52 6.68 7.32
C HIS A 18 -7.02 5.28 6.98
N ASN A 19 -7.71 4.27 7.51
CA ASN A 19 -7.44 2.87 7.27
C ASN A 19 -8.01 2.48 5.91
N ILE A 20 -7.34 1.59 5.18
CA ILE A 20 -7.82 1.08 3.89
C ILE A 20 -9.16 0.37 4.09
N TYR A 21 -9.35 -0.28 5.24
CA TYR A 21 -10.56 -1.03 5.58
C TYR A 21 -11.81 -0.14 5.71
N ASP A 22 -11.65 1.16 5.98
CA ASP A 22 -12.79 2.08 6.11
C ASP A 22 -13.12 2.81 4.79
N GLN A 23 -12.36 2.56 3.72
CA GLN A 23 -12.56 3.27 2.46
C GLN A 23 -13.75 2.70 1.67
N ALA A 24 -14.53 3.58 1.05
CA ALA A 24 -15.69 3.19 0.25
C ALA A 24 -15.34 2.25 -0.92
N TRP A 25 -14.14 2.38 -1.48
CA TRP A 25 -13.66 1.48 -2.54
C TRP A 25 -13.36 0.07 -2.02
N TYR A 26 -12.89 -0.05 -0.77
CA TYR A 26 -12.57 -1.32 -0.14
C TYR A 26 -13.85 -2.04 0.26
N ASN A 27 -14.75 -1.35 0.97
CA ASN A 27 -16.03 -1.91 1.42
C ASN A 27 -17.08 -2.08 0.31
N GLY A 28 -16.80 -1.61 -0.91
CA GLY A 28 -17.68 -1.70 -2.07
C GLY A 28 -17.37 -2.86 -3.01
N LEU A 29 -16.42 -3.74 -2.66
CA LEU A 29 -16.00 -4.86 -3.49
C LEU A 29 -17.07 -5.96 -3.56
N SER A 30 -17.01 -6.79 -4.61
CA SER A 30 -17.76 -8.04 -4.64
C SER A 30 -17.28 -8.97 -3.52
N ALA A 31 -18.11 -9.89 -3.05
CA ALA A 31 -17.73 -10.79 -1.95
C ALA A 31 -16.43 -11.57 -2.23
N THR A 32 -16.22 -12.00 -3.48
CA THR A 32 -14.98 -12.69 -3.89
C THR A 32 -13.78 -11.75 -3.84
N ALA A 33 -13.89 -10.55 -4.41
CA ALA A 33 -12.80 -9.58 -4.41
C ALA A 33 -12.46 -9.11 -2.99
N GLN A 34 -13.48 -8.90 -2.15
CA GLN A 34 -13.32 -8.56 -0.74
C GLN A 34 -12.47 -9.62 -0.03
N SER A 35 -12.86 -10.90 -0.13
CA SER A 35 -12.09 -12.00 0.48
C SER A 35 -10.65 -12.06 -0.02
N GLN A 36 -10.40 -11.87 -1.32
CA GLN A 36 -9.05 -11.84 -1.88
C GLN A 36 -8.22 -10.67 -1.32
N TYR A 37 -8.82 -9.49 -1.17
CA TYR A 37 -8.16 -8.29 -0.70
C TYR A 37 -7.93 -8.32 0.81
N ASP A 38 -8.83 -8.94 1.57
CA ASP A 38 -8.69 -9.17 3.01
C ASP A 38 -7.52 -10.14 3.27
N HIS A 39 -7.46 -11.27 2.55
CA HIS A 39 -6.35 -12.23 2.66
C HIS A 39 -5.00 -11.60 2.26
N LEU A 40 -4.99 -10.79 1.19
CA LEU A 40 -3.79 -10.06 0.79
C LEU A 40 -3.32 -9.10 1.89
N ALA A 41 -4.24 -8.33 2.48
CA ALA A 41 -3.92 -7.37 3.52
C ALA A 41 -3.39 -8.07 4.79
N GLU A 42 -3.97 -9.21 5.15
CA GLU A 42 -3.49 -10.05 6.25
C GLU A 42 -2.06 -10.57 5.98
N ASP A 43 -1.80 -11.12 4.80
CA ASP A 43 -0.48 -11.62 4.40
C ASP A 43 0.61 -10.53 4.45
N ILE A 44 0.30 -9.33 3.94
CA ILE A 44 1.20 -8.17 3.98
C ILE A 44 1.50 -7.77 5.43
N THR A 45 0.48 -7.77 6.28
CA THR A 45 0.61 -7.42 7.71
C THR A 45 1.46 -8.45 8.45
N GLN A 46 1.32 -9.75 8.15
CA GLN A 46 2.14 -10.81 8.75
C GLN A 46 3.61 -10.69 8.35
N LYS A 47 3.92 -10.32 7.09
CA LYS A 47 5.31 -10.13 6.61
C LYS A 47 6.11 -9.11 7.42
N LYS A 48 5.46 -8.08 7.97
CA LYS A 48 6.07 -7.12 8.91
C LYS A 48 6.71 -7.81 10.12
N THR A 49 6.12 -8.89 10.61
CA THR A 49 6.56 -9.56 11.85
C THR A 49 7.77 -10.46 11.65
N GLU A 50 8.08 -10.83 10.40
CA GLU A 50 9.14 -11.79 10.08
C GLU A 50 10.53 -11.14 9.92
N ASP A 51 10.63 -9.84 9.60
CA ASP A 51 11.86 -9.24 9.06
C ASP A 51 12.77 -8.46 10.03
N HIS A 52 12.58 -8.61 11.35
CA HIS A 52 13.47 -8.08 12.39
C HIS A 52 13.98 -6.64 12.16
N TYR A 53 13.06 -5.67 12.07
CA TYR A 53 13.28 -4.20 12.06
C TYR A 53 13.50 -3.52 10.69
N SER A 54 13.51 -4.23 9.56
CA SER A 54 13.69 -3.59 8.24
C SER A 54 12.40 -3.28 7.48
N GLY A 55 11.30 -3.97 7.75
CA GLY A 55 9.98 -3.77 7.14
C GLY A 55 9.96 -3.82 5.61
N PHE A 56 9.14 -4.69 4.99
CA PHE A 56 8.81 -4.50 3.57
C PHE A 56 8.04 -3.19 3.29
N GLY A 57 7.49 -2.53 4.33
CA GLY A 57 6.73 -1.29 4.21
C GLY A 57 7.44 -0.19 3.40
N PRO A 58 8.63 0.31 3.84
CA PRO A 58 9.36 1.34 3.10
C PRO A 58 9.68 0.98 1.63
N ILE A 59 10.04 -0.27 1.34
CA ILE A 59 10.38 -0.68 -0.02
C ILE A 59 9.14 -0.85 -0.91
N PHE A 60 7.99 -1.26 -0.35
CA PHE A 60 6.71 -1.28 -1.04
C PHE A 60 6.19 0.13 -1.35
N VAL A 61 6.33 1.06 -0.40
CA VAL A 61 6.02 2.48 -0.61
C VAL A 61 6.88 3.05 -1.73
N ARG A 62 8.18 2.75 -1.74
CA ARG A 62 9.07 3.18 -2.83
C ARG A 62 8.64 2.57 -4.16
N ALA A 63 8.38 1.26 -4.22
CA ALA A 63 7.92 0.60 -5.45
C ALA A 63 6.65 1.26 -6.01
N ALA A 64 5.65 1.51 -5.16
CA ALA A 64 4.41 2.17 -5.57
C ALA A 64 4.63 3.63 -6.00
N PHE A 65 5.50 4.38 -5.33
CA PHE A 65 5.86 5.74 -5.73
C PHE A 65 6.49 5.75 -7.13
N HIS A 66 7.46 4.88 -7.38
CA HIS A 66 8.13 4.77 -8.68
C HIS A 66 7.15 4.34 -9.78
N ALA A 67 6.34 3.31 -9.53
CA ALA A 67 5.35 2.84 -10.49
C ALA A 67 4.24 3.87 -10.80
N SER A 68 3.83 4.66 -9.79
CA SER A 68 2.80 5.70 -9.97
C SER A 68 3.36 6.99 -10.59
N GLY A 69 4.64 7.30 -10.34
CA GLY A 69 5.32 8.50 -10.81
C GLY A 69 5.49 8.58 -12.34
N THR A 70 5.25 7.47 -13.03
CA THR A 70 5.32 7.36 -14.50
C THR A 70 4.03 7.81 -15.19
N TYR A 71 3.05 8.29 -14.42
CA TYR A 71 1.78 8.78 -14.95
C TYR A 71 1.96 9.92 -15.96
N HIS A 72 1.42 9.71 -17.16
CA HIS A 72 1.44 10.68 -18.25
C HIS A 72 0.03 11.20 -18.55
N LYS A 73 -0.24 12.47 -18.19
CA LYS A 73 -1.58 13.10 -18.23
C LYS A 73 -2.25 13.12 -19.61
N ARG A 74 -1.50 13.20 -20.70
CA ARG A 74 -2.11 13.28 -22.06
C ARG A 74 -2.60 11.93 -22.55
N THR A 75 -1.92 10.86 -22.15
CA THR A 75 -2.24 9.48 -22.57
C THR A 75 -3.00 8.72 -21.50
N ASN A 76 -3.08 9.25 -20.26
CA ASN A 76 -3.66 8.60 -19.09
C ASN A 76 -3.04 7.21 -18.81
N THR A 77 -1.73 7.07 -19.06
CA THR A 77 -0.98 5.83 -18.86
C THR A 77 -0.02 5.96 -17.68
N SER A 78 0.20 4.88 -16.93
CA SER A 78 1.25 4.73 -15.93
C SER A 78 1.74 3.28 -15.92
N GLU A 79 2.92 3.02 -15.37
CA GLU A 79 3.44 1.66 -15.19
C GLU A 79 2.68 0.87 -14.13
N LEU A 80 2.13 1.56 -13.12
CA LEU A 80 1.22 0.93 -12.16
C LEU A 80 -0.01 0.36 -12.87
N ASN A 81 -0.60 1.12 -13.81
CA ASN A 81 -1.75 0.65 -14.57
C ASN A 81 -1.33 -0.42 -15.58
N GLY A 82 -1.66 -1.68 -15.29
CA GLY A 82 -1.23 -2.85 -16.06
C GLY A 82 -0.02 -3.60 -15.47
N GLY A 83 0.56 -3.12 -14.36
CA GLY A 83 1.63 -3.82 -13.65
C GLY A 83 2.93 -3.94 -14.44
N ASN A 84 3.25 -2.93 -15.26
CA ASN A 84 4.42 -2.96 -16.14
C ASN A 84 5.74 -2.76 -15.40
N PHE A 85 5.69 -2.22 -14.17
CA PHE A 85 6.84 -2.00 -13.30
C PHE A 85 7.71 -3.26 -13.07
N ARG A 86 7.12 -4.45 -13.15
CA ARG A 86 7.85 -5.73 -12.98
C ARG A 86 8.65 -6.15 -14.21
N HIS A 87 8.46 -5.51 -15.35
CA HIS A 87 9.17 -5.90 -16.58
C HIS A 87 10.62 -5.42 -16.53
N ARG A 88 11.50 -6.26 -17.06
CA ARG A 88 12.95 -6.07 -17.01
C ARG A 88 13.42 -4.70 -17.51
N THR A 89 12.81 -4.18 -18.58
CA THR A 89 13.14 -2.86 -19.13
C THR A 89 12.98 -1.74 -18.10
N GLU A 90 11.90 -1.78 -17.30
CA GLU A 90 11.64 -0.78 -16.26
C GLU A 90 12.49 -1.03 -15.01
N MET A 91 12.74 -2.29 -14.66
CA MET A 91 13.60 -2.68 -13.53
C MET A 91 15.08 -2.33 -13.75
N GLU A 92 15.55 -2.28 -15.00
CA GLU A 92 16.92 -1.91 -15.37
C GLU A 92 17.17 -0.39 -15.34
N HIS A 93 16.13 0.45 -15.15
CA HIS A 93 16.32 1.88 -14.93
C HIS A 93 17.03 2.15 -13.60
N SER A 94 18.08 3.00 -13.63
CA SER A 94 18.90 3.29 -12.46
C SER A 94 18.12 3.88 -11.27
N SER A 95 17.00 4.56 -11.53
CA SER A 95 16.06 5.04 -10.51
C SER A 95 15.38 3.91 -9.73
N ASN A 96 15.24 2.73 -10.33
CA ASN A 96 14.57 1.55 -9.76
C ASN A 96 15.54 0.55 -9.11
N ASN A 97 16.83 0.92 -8.95
CA ASN A 97 17.82 0.10 -8.26
C ASN A 97 17.32 -0.38 -6.89
N CYS A 98 17.58 -1.65 -6.55
CA CYS A 98 17.16 -2.31 -5.31
C CYS A 98 15.64 -2.50 -5.13
N LEU A 99 14.83 -2.47 -6.21
CA LEU A 99 13.40 -2.81 -6.13
C LEU A 99 13.10 -4.26 -6.53
N ASP A 100 14.11 -5.03 -6.92
CA ASP A 100 14.02 -6.46 -7.25
C ASP A 100 13.44 -7.29 -6.12
N THR A 101 13.88 -7.02 -4.89
CA THR A 101 13.40 -7.68 -3.67
C THR A 101 11.92 -7.37 -3.42
N ALA A 102 11.49 -6.12 -3.61
CA ALA A 102 10.08 -5.75 -3.48
C ALA A 102 9.24 -6.37 -4.58
N THR A 103 9.67 -6.28 -5.84
CA THR A 103 8.96 -6.85 -6.99
C THR A 103 8.75 -8.35 -6.81
N ALA A 104 9.80 -9.10 -6.45
CA ALA A 104 9.70 -10.54 -6.24
C ALA A 104 8.71 -10.91 -5.14
N GLU A 105 8.64 -10.12 -4.06
CA GLU A 105 7.69 -10.39 -2.98
C GLU A 105 6.25 -10.00 -3.34
N LEU A 106 6.07 -8.86 -4.01
CA LEU A 106 4.76 -8.41 -4.51
C LEU A 106 4.19 -9.38 -5.55
N GLU A 107 5.02 -9.98 -6.40
CA GLU A 107 4.58 -11.02 -7.33
C GLU A 107 4.09 -12.28 -6.61
N LYS A 108 4.78 -12.73 -5.55
CA LYS A 108 4.32 -13.87 -4.73
C LYS A 108 2.99 -13.57 -4.06
N LEU A 109 2.85 -12.39 -3.46
CA LEU A 109 1.62 -11.95 -2.78
C LEU A 109 0.44 -11.86 -3.76
N ALA A 110 0.65 -11.28 -4.94
CA ALA A 110 -0.35 -11.18 -5.99
C ALA A 110 -0.83 -12.56 -6.45
N LEU A 111 0.11 -13.47 -6.73
CA LEU A 111 -0.19 -14.83 -7.15
C LEU A 111 -0.92 -15.64 -6.08
N LYS A 112 -0.47 -15.56 -4.82
CA LYS A 112 -1.07 -16.28 -3.69
C LYS A 112 -2.52 -15.86 -3.46
N ASN A 113 -2.79 -14.56 -3.52
CA ASN A 113 -4.10 -14.00 -3.20
C ASN A 113 -5.01 -13.81 -4.43
N GLN A 114 -4.52 -14.16 -5.63
CA GLN A 114 -5.23 -14.00 -6.90
C GLN A 114 -5.71 -12.56 -7.14
N VAL A 115 -4.90 -11.59 -6.68
CA VAL A 115 -5.10 -10.15 -6.87
C VAL A 115 -4.16 -9.69 -7.99
N SER A 116 -4.56 -8.66 -8.74
CA SER A 116 -3.67 -8.13 -9.79
C SER A 116 -2.37 -7.61 -9.17
N PHE A 117 -1.26 -7.71 -9.91
CA PHE A 117 0.02 -7.18 -9.44
C PHE A 117 -0.07 -5.67 -9.15
N ALA A 118 -0.80 -4.92 -9.98
CA ALA A 118 -1.01 -3.49 -9.83
C ALA A 118 -1.74 -3.15 -8.51
N ASP A 119 -2.85 -3.84 -8.22
CA ASP A 119 -3.61 -3.64 -6.99
C ASP A 119 -2.78 -4.05 -5.77
N THR A 120 -2.00 -5.13 -5.89
CA THR A 120 -1.09 -5.60 -4.84
C THR A 120 -0.07 -4.54 -4.46
N VAL A 121 0.56 -3.89 -5.44
CA VAL A 121 1.51 -2.78 -5.22
C VAL A 121 0.82 -1.62 -4.47
N ALA A 122 -0.39 -1.23 -4.88
CA ALA A 122 -1.11 -0.10 -4.30
C ALA A 122 -1.58 -0.38 -2.86
N ILE A 123 -2.08 -1.59 -2.59
CA ILE A 123 -2.54 -2.02 -1.26
C ILE A 123 -1.34 -2.16 -0.32
N ALA A 124 -0.26 -2.80 -0.77
CA ALA A 124 0.95 -2.98 0.03
C ALA A 124 1.59 -1.66 0.45
N ALA A 125 1.64 -0.68 -0.45
CA ALA A 125 2.12 0.66 -0.11
C ALA A 125 1.18 1.40 0.86
N SER A 126 -0.13 1.24 0.69
CA SER A 126 -1.12 1.88 1.57
C SER A 126 -1.03 1.34 3.01
N LEU A 127 -0.94 0.01 3.15
CA LEU A 127 -0.69 -0.65 4.43
C LEU A 127 0.67 -0.28 5.00
N GLY A 128 1.71 -0.25 4.17
CA GLY A 128 3.05 0.19 4.56
C GLY A 128 3.05 1.60 5.16
N LEU A 129 2.32 2.54 4.56
CA LEU A 129 2.17 3.90 5.08
C LEU A 129 1.33 3.98 6.36
N GLN A 130 0.31 3.14 6.51
CA GLN A 130 -0.56 3.14 7.69
C GLN A 130 0.14 2.66 8.96
N GLU A 131 1.13 1.80 8.77
CA GLU A 131 1.84 1.08 9.82
C GLU A 131 3.19 1.70 10.20
N MET A 132 3.55 2.83 9.58
CA MET A 132 4.77 3.63 9.80
C MET A 132 4.47 4.88 10.65
#